data_AF-A0A7J7SYK9-F1
#
_entry.id   AF-A0A7J7SYK9-F1
#
_cell.length_a   1.000
_cell.length_b   1.000
_cell.length_c   1.000
_cell.angle_alpha   90.00
_cell.angle_beta   90.00
_cell.angle_gamma   90.00
#
_symmetry.space_group_name_H-M   'P 1'
#
loop_
_entity.id
_entity.type
_entity.pdbx_description
1 polymer ?
#
loop_
_entity_poly.entity_id
_entity_poly.type
_entity_poly.pdbx_seq_one_letter_code
_entity_poly.pdbx_strand_id
1 'polypeptide(L)'
;MIEPVVNAVSIHQVKKQSQLSLLDYFLQEHGSYTTEAFLSAQRNFVQSCAGYCLVCYLLQVKDRHNGNILLDAEGHIIHIDFGFILSSSPRNLGFETSAFKLTTEFVDVMGGLDGDMFNYYKMLMLQGLIAARKHMDKVVQIVEIMQQGSQLPCFHGSSTIRNLKERFHMSMTEEQLQLLVEQMVDGSMRSITTKLYDGFQYLTNGIM
;
A
#
# COMPACT_ATOMS: atom_id res chain seq x y z
N MET A 1 15.22 1.00 -18.71
CA MET A 1 15.14 -0.45 -18.41
C MET A 1 14.68 -0.58 -16.96
N ILE A 2 13.91 -1.62 -16.64
CA ILE A 2 13.44 -1.91 -15.28
C ILE A 2 14.05 -3.24 -14.88
N GLU A 3 14.65 -3.31 -13.69
CA GLU A 3 15.14 -4.58 -13.12
C GLU A 3 13.95 -5.38 -12.55
N PRO A 4 13.76 -6.64 -12.99
CA PRO A 4 12.63 -7.44 -12.52
C PRO A 4 12.87 -7.98 -11.11
N VAL A 5 11.82 -7.95 -10.28
CA VAL A 5 11.80 -8.67 -9.01
C VAL A 5 11.70 -10.16 -9.30
N VAL A 6 12.64 -10.94 -8.77
CA VAL A 6 12.66 -12.40 -8.92
C VAL A 6 11.88 -13.07 -7.79
N ASN A 7 11.40 -14.29 -8.04
CA ASN A 7 10.69 -15.11 -7.05
C ASN A 7 9.44 -14.44 -6.44
N ALA A 8 8.77 -13.58 -7.21
CA ALA A 8 7.54 -12.92 -6.81
C ALA A 8 6.47 -13.06 -7.90
N VAL A 9 5.23 -13.23 -7.46
CA VAL A 9 4.06 -13.46 -8.32
C VAL A 9 2.97 -12.45 -7.97
N SER A 10 2.24 -11.93 -8.96
CA SER A 10 1.16 -10.98 -8.65
C SER A 10 0.07 -11.63 -7.80
N ILE A 11 -0.53 -10.89 -6.86
CA ILE A 11 -1.67 -11.37 -6.05
C ILE A 11 -2.80 -11.85 -6.97
N HIS A 12 -2.98 -11.18 -8.11
CA HIS A 12 -3.90 -11.63 -9.16
C HIS A 12 -3.60 -13.06 -9.65
N GLN A 13 -2.33 -13.35 -9.98
CA GLN A 13 -1.92 -14.69 -10.43
C GLN A 13 -2.02 -15.72 -9.30
N VAL A 14 -1.65 -15.37 -8.06
CA VAL A 14 -1.83 -16.24 -6.89
C VAL A 14 -3.29 -16.69 -6.79
N LYS A 15 -4.23 -15.75 -6.82
CA LYS A 15 -5.67 -16.05 -6.81
C LYS A 15 -6.09 -16.90 -8.00
N LYS A 16 -5.64 -16.54 -9.21
CA LYS A 16 -6.03 -17.24 -10.44
C LYS A 16 -5.51 -18.68 -10.51
N GLN A 17 -4.30 -18.93 -10.02
CA GLN A 17 -3.67 -20.24 -10.11
C GLN A 17 -4.06 -21.15 -8.95
N SER A 18 -4.08 -20.63 -7.72
CA SER A 18 -4.43 -21.41 -6.54
C SER A 18 -5.94 -21.63 -6.39
N GLN A 19 -6.77 -20.67 -6.85
CA GLN A 19 -8.20 -20.61 -6.53
C GLN A 19 -8.49 -20.55 -5.02
N LEU A 20 -7.52 -20.08 -4.23
CA LEU A 20 -7.59 -19.95 -2.78
C LEU A 20 -7.78 -18.49 -2.35
N SER A 21 -8.26 -18.29 -1.12
CA SER A 21 -8.10 -17.01 -0.43
C SER A 21 -6.61 -16.76 -0.17
N LEU A 22 -6.22 -15.50 0.07
CA LEU A 22 -4.83 -15.19 0.36
C LEU A 22 -4.34 -15.86 1.66
N LEU A 23 -5.19 -15.96 2.68
CA LEU A 23 -4.86 -16.67 3.92
C LEU A 23 -4.67 -18.16 3.69
N ASP A 24 -5.57 -18.81 2.93
CA ASP A 24 -5.44 -20.23 2.61
C ASP A 24 -4.19 -20.51 1.77
N TYR A 25 -3.81 -19.60 0.88
CA TYR A 25 -2.55 -19.68 0.14
C TYR A 25 -1.34 -19.64 1.09
N PHE A 26 -1.33 -18.72 2.06
CA PHE A 26 -0.28 -18.67 3.09
C PHE A 26 -0.20 -19.97 3.90
N LEU A 27 -1.35 -20.54 4.27
CA LEU A 27 -1.41 -21.80 5.02
C LEU A 27 -0.90 -22.98 4.19
N GLN A 28 -1.15 -22.97 2.89
CA GLN A 28 -0.66 -23.99 1.97
C GLN A 28 0.86 -23.89 1.77
N GLU A 29 1.38 -22.70 1.50
CA GLU A 29 2.79 -22.51 1.13
C GLU A 29 3.74 -22.47 2.35
N HIS A 30 3.27 -21.97 3.50
CA HIS A 30 4.10 -21.73 4.67
C HIS A 30 3.72 -22.58 5.89
N GLY A 31 2.71 -23.46 5.76
CA GLY A 31 2.27 -24.36 6.83
C GLY A 31 1.16 -23.79 7.70
N SER A 32 0.80 -24.50 8.77
CA SER A 32 -0.33 -24.12 9.62
C SER A 32 -0.02 -22.91 10.52
N TYR A 33 -1.08 -22.34 11.12
CA TYR A 33 -1.04 -21.13 11.97
C TYR A 33 0.05 -21.08 13.05
N THR A 34 0.52 -22.24 13.54
CA THR A 34 1.52 -22.34 14.62
C THR A 34 2.92 -22.66 14.11
N THR A 35 3.10 -22.87 12.81
CA THR A 35 4.40 -23.17 12.22
C THR A 35 5.27 -21.91 12.17
N GLU A 36 6.57 -22.08 12.39
CA GLU A 36 7.53 -20.97 12.30
C GLU A 36 7.53 -20.32 10.91
N ALA A 37 7.37 -21.13 9.86
CA ALA A 37 7.31 -20.66 8.48
C ALA A 37 6.10 -19.74 8.24
N PHE A 38 4.89 -20.14 8.66
CA PHE A 38 3.71 -19.27 8.57
C PHE A 38 3.88 -17.98 9.39
N LEU A 39 4.34 -18.09 10.64
CA LEU A 39 4.52 -16.93 11.51
C LEU A 39 5.56 -15.94 10.95
N SER A 40 6.62 -16.45 10.32
CA SER A 40 7.63 -15.63 9.64
C SER A 40 7.06 -14.96 8.40
N ALA A 41 6.38 -15.70 7.52
CA ALA A 41 5.78 -15.16 6.31
C ALA A 41 4.69 -14.12 6.62
N GLN A 42 3.85 -14.37 7.63
CA GLN A 42 2.84 -13.43 8.12
C GLN A 42 3.48 -12.14 8.64
N ARG A 43 4.59 -12.23 9.38
CA ARG A 43 5.32 -11.04 9.86
C ARG A 43 5.91 -10.24 8.69
N ASN A 44 6.51 -10.92 7.72
CA ASN A 44 7.04 -10.32 6.49
C ASN A 44 5.94 -9.59 5.71
N PHE A 45 4.78 -10.22 5.58
CA PHE A 45 3.58 -9.63 4.98
C PHE A 45 3.16 -8.35 5.71
N VAL A 46 3.02 -8.40 7.03
CA VAL A 46 2.61 -7.25 7.86
C VAL A 46 3.60 -6.08 7.72
N GLN A 47 4.90 -6.36 7.79
CA GLN A 47 5.93 -5.32 7.73
C GLN A 47 6.02 -4.67 6.35
N SER A 48 6.04 -5.48 5.29
CA SER A 48 6.03 -4.97 3.91
C SER A 48 4.74 -4.22 3.59
N CYS A 49 3.59 -4.71 4.07
CA CYS A 49 2.29 -4.04 3.90
C CYS A 49 2.27 -2.66 4.58
N ALA A 50 2.68 -2.56 5.85
CA ALA A 50 2.78 -1.27 6.54
C ALA A 50 3.72 -0.29 5.79
N GLY A 51 4.88 -0.78 5.34
CA GLY A 51 5.83 0.02 4.56
C GLY A 51 5.22 0.57 3.26
N TYR A 52 4.60 -0.30 2.46
CA TYR A 52 3.98 0.11 1.20
C TYR A 52 2.74 0.99 1.40
N CYS A 53 1.96 0.78 2.45
CA CYS A 53 0.84 1.67 2.79
C CYS A 53 1.32 3.10 3.07
N LEU A 54 2.43 3.27 3.81
CA LEU A 54 3.05 4.58 4.02
C LEU A 54 3.59 5.20 2.73
N VAL A 55 4.26 4.41 1.89
CA VAL A 55 4.77 4.88 0.59
C VAL A 55 3.61 5.34 -0.31
N CYS A 56 2.56 4.53 -0.44
CA CYS A 56 1.37 4.85 -1.20
C CYS A 56 0.70 6.12 -0.69
N TYR A 57 0.58 6.27 0.63
CA TYR A 57 0.00 7.45 1.24
C TYR A 57 0.80 8.72 0.95
N LEU A 58 2.09 8.71 1.28
CA LEU A 58 2.96 9.89 1.18
C LEU A 58 3.17 10.31 -0.28
N LEU A 59 3.40 9.36 -1.18
CA LEU A 59 3.63 9.62 -2.59
C LEU A 59 2.36 9.67 -3.43
N GLN A 60 1.18 9.44 -2.85
CA GLN A 60 -0.10 9.40 -3.55
C GLN A 60 -0.04 8.48 -4.77
N VAL A 61 0.45 7.26 -4.54
CA VAL A 61 0.51 6.21 -5.55
C VAL A 61 -0.92 5.74 -5.84
N LYS A 62 -1.29 5.74 -7.12
CA LYS A 62 -2.63 5.37 -7.62
C LYS A 62 -2.55 4.12 -8.49
N ASP A 63 -3.69 3.67 -9.01
CA ASP A 63 -3.80 2.46 -9.83
C ASP A 63 -3.29 1.22 -9.08
N ARG A 64 -3.78 1.04 -7.85
CA ARG A 64 -3.36 -0.06 -6.97
C ARG A 64 -4.38 -1.20 -7.06
N HIS A 65 -4.10 -2.17 -7.91
CA HIS A 65 -4.89 -3.39 -8.06
C HIS A 65 -4.04 -4.65 -7.86
N ASN A 66 -4.65 -5.84 -7.77
CA ASN A 66 -3.97 -7.10 -7.46
C ASN A 66 -2.91 -7.52 -8.51
N GLY A 67 -2.98 -6.99 -9.73
CA GLY A 67 -1.90 -7.12 -10.73
C GLY A 67 -0.64 -6.30 -10.44
N ASN A 68 -0.74 -5.20 -9.68
CA ASN A 68 0.37 -4.28 -9.37
C ASN A 68 0.98 -4.52 -7.97
N ILE A 69 0.51 -5.57 -7.29
CA ILE A 69 1.01 -6.00 -5.99
C ILE A 69 1.50 -7.43 -6.17
N LEU A 70 2.80 -7.63 -6.04
CA LEU A 70 3.42 -8.94 -6.03
C LEU A 70 3.47 -9.49 -4.60
N LEU A 71 3.55 -10.80 -4.49
CA LEU A 71 3.86 -11.56 -3.29
C LEU A 71 5.13 -12.37 -3.57
N ASP A 72 6.17 -12.20 -2.76
CA ASP A 72 7.38 -13.03 -2.87
C ASP A 72 7.23 -14.36 -2.12
N ALA A 73 8.19 -15.27 -2.37
CA ALA A 73 8.21 -16.59 -1.76
C ALA A 73 8.43 -16.58 -0.23
N GLU A 74 8.74 -15.43 0.38
CA GLU A 74 8.92 -15.27 1.83
C GLU A 74 7.75 -14.55 2.50
N GLY A 75 6.70 -14.21 1.75
CA GLY A 75 5.49 -13.59 2.23
C GLY A 75 5.46 -12.06 2.19
N HIS A 76 6.46 -11.39 1.62
CA HIS A 76 6.44 -9.93 1.46
C HIS A 76 5.54 -9.51 0.31
N ILE A 77 4.79 -8.41 0.48
CA ILE A 77 4.17 -7.73 -0.66
C ILE A 77 5.13 -6.72 -1.27
N ILE A 78 5.10 -6.61 -2.61
CA ILE A 78 5.97 -5.72 -3.37
C ILE A 78 5.12 -4.98 -4.39
N HIS A 79 5.00 -3.65 -4.25
CA HIS A 79 4.28 -2.84 -5.23
C HIS A 79 5.16 -2.58 -6.45
N ILE A 80 4.58 -2.76 -7.64
CA ILE A 80 5.21 -2.47 -8.93
C ILE A 80 4.40 -1.43 -9.70
N ASP A 81 4.92 -1.02 -10.87
CA ASP A 81 4.29 -0.07 -11.78
C ASP A 81 3.87 1.25 -11.11
N PHE A 82 4.83 2.12 -10.82
CA PHE A 82 4.58 3.44 -10.22
C PHE A 82 4.23 4.53 -11.25
N GLY A 83 3.52 4.18 -12.33
CA GLY A 83 3.16 5.10 -13.41
C GLY A 83 2.28 6.29 -12.98
N PHE A 84 1.53 6.14 -11.88
CA PHE A 84 0.64 7.17 -11.35
C PHE A 84 0.98 7.52 -9.90
N ILE A 85 1.70 8.63 -9.71
CA ILE A 85 2.09 9.16 -8.40
C ILE A 85 1.79 10.65 -8.27
N LEU A 86 1.82 11.15 -7.04
CA LEU A 86 1.65 12.56 -6.69
C LEU A 86 0.34 13.13 -7.26
N SER A 87 0.41 14.08 -8.19
CA SER A 87 -0.76 14.71 -8.80
C SER A 87 -1.30 13.92 -10.01
N SER A 88 -0.57 12.93 -10.52
CA SER A 88 -1.00 12.12 -11.68
C SER A 88 -2.12 11.15 -11.29
N SER A 89 -3.09 10.94 -12.17
CA SER A 89 -4.20 10.01 -11.95
C SER A 89 -4.59 9.27 -13.24
N PRO A 90 -4.96 7.98 -13.19
CA PRO A 90 -5.44 7.26 -14.35
C PRO A 90 -6.70 7.94 -14.92
N ARG A 91 -6.60 8.43 -16.16
CA ARG A 91 -7.72 8.95 -16.98
C ARG A 91 -8.58 10.06 -16.31
N ASN A 92 -8.00 10.87 -15.41
CA ASN A 92 -8.71 11.93 -14.65
C ASN A 92 -9.96 11.45 -13.91
N LEU A 93 -10.04 10.16 -13.61
CA LEU A 93 -11.25 9.53 -13.10
C LEU A 93 -11.63 10.02 -11.70
N GLY A 94 -10.68 10.55 -10.92
CA GLY A 94 -10.94 11.10 -9.58
C GLY A 94 -11.53 10.09 -8.57
N PHE A 95 -11.67 8.83 -8.96
CA PHE A 95 -12.41 7.82 -8.22
C PHE A 95 -11.60 7.23 -7.06
N GLU A 96 -10.28 7.10 -7.16
CA GLU A 96 -9.46 6.58 -6.07
C GLU A 96 -9.22 7.64 -4.98
N THR A 97 -10.10 7.63 -3.99
CA THR A 97 -10.02 8.47 -2.79
C THR A 97 -9.30 7.80 -1.61
N SER A 98 -9.01 6.50 -1.71
CA SER A 98 -8.33 5.77 -0.64
C SER A 98 -6.83 6.09 -0.63
N ALA A 99 -6.26 6.24 0.57
CA ALA A 99 -4.85 6.51 0.79
C ALA A 99 -3.92 5.37 0.30
N PHE A 100 -4.41 4.13 0.38
CA PHE A 100 -3.74 2.90 -0.03
C PHE A 100 -4.79 1.78 -0.12
N LYS A 101 -4.40 0.62 -0.66
CA LYS A 101 -5.25 -0.57 -0.74
C LYS A 101 -5.04 -1.46 0.48
N LEU A 102 -6.09 -1.67 1.27
CA LEU A 102 -6.14 -2.65 2.35
C LEU A 102 -7.46 -3.41 2.25
N THR A 103 -7.38 -4.65 1.76
CA THR A 103 -8.56 -5.50 1.53
C THR A 103 -8.88 -6.34 2.77
N THR A 104 -10.10 -6.88 2.83
CA THR A 104 -10.46 -7.82 3.90
C THR A 104 -9.54 -9.05 3.91
N GLU A 105 -9.15 -9.56 2.74
CA GLU A 105 -8.21 -10.70 2.67
C GLU A 105 -6.83 -10.39 3.22
N PHE A 106 -6.35 -9.14 3.07
CA PHE A 106 -5.08 -8.74 3.69
C PHE A 106 -5.23 -8.76 5.21
N VAL A 107 -6.36 -8.28 5.73
CA VAL A 107 -6.66 -8.30 7.17
C VAL A 107 -6.82 -9.73 7.69
N ASP A 108 -7.39 -10.64 6.90
CA ASP A 108 -7.49 -12.07 7.26
C ASP A 108 -6.10 -12.70 7.40
N VAL A 109 -5.15 -12.40 6.51
CA VAL A 109 -3.74 -12.81 6.66
C VAL A 109 -3.13 -12.24 7.94
N MET A 110 -3.54 -11.06 8.39
CA MET A 110 -3.08 -10.45 9.66
C MET A 110 -3.81 -10.98 10.91
N GLY A 111 -4.68 -11.99 10.78
CA GLY A 111 -5.42 -12.57 11.90
C GLY A 111 -6.73 -11.85 12.24
N GLY A 112 -7.24 -11.02 11.32
CA GLY A 112 -8.51 -10.30 11.49
C GLY A 112 -8.37 -8.94 12.16
N LEU A 113 -9.50 -8.23 12.29
CA LEU A 113 -9.57 -6.87 12.87
C LEU A 113 -9.10 -6.80 14.33
N ASP A 114 -9.32 -7.87 15.08
CA ASP A 114 -8.92 -7.99 16.49
C ASP A 114 -7.61 -8.78 16.65
N GLY A 115 -6.93 -9.09 15.54
CA GLY A 115 -5.70 -9.89 15.52
C GLY A 115 -4.46 -9.12 16.01
N ASP A 116 -3.57 -9.82 16.72
CA ASP A 116 -2.32 -9.24 17.23
C ASP A 116 -1.46 -8.63 16.11
N MET A 117 -1.40 -9.30 14.96
CA MET A 117 -0.64 -8.82 13.79
C MET A 117 -1.29 -7.61 13.11
N PHE A 118 -2.61 -7.45 13.20
CA PHE A 118 -3.29 -6.24 12.72
C PHE A 118 -3.00 -5.02 13.62
N ASN A 119 -2.96 -5.23 14.95
CA ASN A 119 -2.51 -4.19 15.87
C ASN A 119 -1.03 -3.85 15.66
N TYR A 120 -0.19 -4.86 15.41
CA TYR A 120 1.22 -4.65 15.05
C TYR A 120 1.37 -3.86 13.74
N TYR A 121 0.57 -4.16 12.71
CA TYR A 121 0.50 -3.39 11.47
C TYR A 121 0.20 -1.90 11.74
N LYS A 122 -0.83 -1.59 12.54
CA LYS A 122 -1.18 -0.20 12.89
C LYS A 122 -0.05 0.50 13.66
N MET A 123 0.62 -0.22 14.56
CA MET A 123 1.78 0.31 15.28
C MET A 123 2.95 0.62 14.33
N LEU A 124 3.25 -0.26 13.37
CA LEU A 124 4.29 -0.03 12.35
C LEU A 124 3.96 1.16 11.45
N MET A 125 2.70 1.31 11.04
CA MET A 125 2.22 2.49 10.31
C MET A 125 2.51 3.78 11.08
N LEU A 126 2.17 3.82 12.38
CA LEU A 126 2.43 4.99 13.23
C LEU A 126 3.93 5.27 13.39
N GLN A 127 4.73 4.26 13.73
CA GLN A 127 6.18 4.40 13.89
C GLN A 127 6.85 4.87 12.60
N GLY A 128 6.46 4.29 11.46
CA GLY A 128 6.97 4.68 10.15
C GLY A 128 6.59 6.11 9.78
N LEU A 129 5.36 6.55 10.09
CA LEU A 129 4.95 7.93 9.84
C LEU A 129 5.73 8.94 10.72
N ILE A 130 5.94 8.61 12.00
CA ILE A 130 6.78 9.41 12.90
C ILE A 130 8.22 9.49 12.39
N ALA A 131 8.79 8.38 11.92
CA ALA A 131 10.12 8.35 11.33
C ALA A 131 10.19 9.17 10.04
N ALA A 132 9.17 9.08 9.17
CA ALA A 132 9.07 9.87 7.95
C ALA A 132 9.06 11.37 8.24
N ARG A 133 8.33 11.82 9.28
CA ARG A 133 8.32 13.23 9.74
C ARG A 133 9.71 13.76 10.07
N LYS A 134 10.54 12.96 10.76
CA LYS A 134 11.92 13.32 11.11
C LYS A 134 12.82 13.50 9.88
N HIS A 135 12.41 12.96 8.72
CA HIS A 135 13.19 12.98 7.48
C HIS A 135 12.43 13.63 6.31
N MET A 136 11.35 14.38 6.59
CA MET A 136 10.49 15.00 5.57
C MET A 136 11.30 15.80 4.55
N ASP A 137 12.21 16.66 5.01
CA ASP A 137 12.98 17.55 4.14
C ASP A 137 13.78 16.78 3.09
N LYS A 138 14.33 15.61 3.44
CA LYS A 138 15.08 14.77 2.49
C LYS A 138 14.16 14.22 1.39
N VAL A 139 12.98 13.74 1.76
CA VAL A 139 12.00 13.19 0.79
C VAL A 139 11.46 14.30 -0.10
N VAL A 140 11.07 15.43 0.49
CA VAL A 140 10.51 16.56 -0.25
C VAL A 140 11.53 17.17 -1.19
N GLN A 141 12.79 17.30 -0.77
CA GLN A 141 13.86 17.86 -1.59
C GLN A 141 14.05 17.08 -2.91
N ILE A 142 13.96 15.75 -2.88
CA ILE A 142 14.04 14.93 -4.10
C ILE A 142 12.92 15.32 -5.07
N VAL A 143 11.68 15.40 -4.59
CA VAL A 143 10.52 15.73 -5.43
C VAL A 143 10.60 17.17 -5.97
N GLU A 144 11.07 18.11 -5.15
CA GLU A 144 11.22 19.52 -5.52
C GLU A 144 12.28 19.74 -6.61
N ILE A 145 13.43 19.06 -6.51
CA ILE A 145 14.46 19.10 -7.55
C ILE A 145 13.93 18.50 -8.86
N MET A 146 13.30 17.32 -8.78
CA MET A 146 12.80 16.60 -9.96
C MET A 146 11.65 17.31 -10.68
N GLN A 147 10.95 18.23 -10.00
CA GLN A 147 9.88 19.02 -10.60
C GLN A 147 10.41 20.10 -11.56
N GLN A 148 11.62 20.61 -11.36
CA GLN A 148 12.13 21.75 -12.13
C GLN A 148 12.29 21.38 -13.61
N GLY A 149 11.59 22.12 -14.49
CA GLY A 149 11.64 21.89 -15.94
C GLY A 149 10.97 20.60 -16.42
N SER A 150 10.31 19.86 -15.53
CA SER A 150 9.64 18.60 -15.88
C SER A 150 8.28 18.84 -16.53
N GLN A 151 7.98 18.06 -17.57
CA GLN A 151 6.67 18.02 -18.24
C GLN A 151 5.82 16.84 -17.77
N LEU A 152 6.25 16.11 -16.74
CA LEU A 152 5.54 14.93 -16.26
C LEU A 152 4.19 15.31 -15.61
N PRO A 153 3.11 14.54 -15.87
CA PRO A 153 1.77 14.83 -15.32
C PRO A 153 1.68 14.80 -13.79
N CYS A 154 2.66 14.18 -13.11
CA CYS A 154 2.70 14.10 -11.65
C CYS A 154 3.04 15.44 -10.97
N PHE A 155 3.54 16.43 -11.71
CA PHE A 155 3.87 17.75 -11.21
C PHE A 155 2.83 18.79 -11.62
N HIS A 156 2.07 19.30 -10.66
CA HIS A 156 1.04 20.31 -10.86
C HIS A 156 1.39 21.60 -10.11
N GLY A 157 2.46 22.25 -10.57
CA GLY A 157 2.96 23.50 -9.98
C GLY A 157 3.26 23.37 -8.48
N SER A 158 3.06 24.46 -7.73
CA SER A 158 3.34 24.47 -6.29
C SER A 158 2.44 23.54 -5.46
N SER A 159 1.30 23.10 -6.00
CA SER A 159 0.35 22.24 -5.28
C SER A 159 0.93 20.86 -4.94
N THR A 160 1.78 20.31 -5.81
CA THR A 160 2.39 18.99 -5.59
C THR A 160 3.24 18.96 -4.32
N ILE A 161 4.15 19.93 -4.17
CA ILE A 161 5.04 20.03 -3.00
C ILE A 161 4.27 20.42 -1.75
N ARG A 162 3.32 21.37 -1.85
CA ARG A 162 2.50 21.77 -0.70
C ARG A 162 1.72 20.57 -0.15
N ASN A 163 0.99 19.86 -1.01
CA ASN A 163 0.20 18.71 -0.59
C ASN A 163 1.09 17.57 -0.08
N LEU A 164 2.30 17.39 -0.64
CA LEU A 164 3.28 16.44 -0.12
C LEU A 164 3.68 16.77 1.32
N LYS A 165 4.05 18.03 1.60
CA LYS A 165 4.39 18.49 2.96
C LYS A 165 3.21 18.33 3.92
N GLU A 166 1.99 18.64 3.49
CA GLU A 166 0.78 18.48 4.31
C GLU A 166 0.57 17.03 4.76
N ARG A 167 0.87 16.03 3.91
CA ARG A 167 0.75 14.60 4.26
C ARG A 167 1.75 14.11 5.31
N PHE A 168 2.77 14.90 5.67
CA PHE A 168 3.64 14.57 6.81
C PHE A 168 3.06 15.04 8.15
N HIS A 169 2.03 15.89 8.16
CA HIS A 169 1.36 16.33 9.40
C HIS A 169 2.32 16.85 10.48
N MET A 170 3.24 17.75 10.08
CA MET A 170 4.30 18.23 10.98
C MET A 170 3.77 18.87 12.26
N SER A 171 2.59 19.48 12.23
CA SER A 171 1.95 20.14 13.38
C SER A 171 1.18 19.19 14.31
N MET A 172 1.01 17.91 13.97
CA MET A 172 0.27 16.96 14.81
C MET A 172 1.12 16.37 15.94
N THR A 173 0.50 16.09 17.09
CA THR A 173 1.11 15.29 18.17
C THR A 173 1.12 13.80 17.80
N GLU A 174 1.89 12.98 18.52
CA GLU A 174 1.88 11.52 18.30
C GLU A 174 0.51 10.89 18.57
N GLU A 175 -0.23 11.38 19.57
CA GLU A 175 -1.61 10.96 19.86
C GLU A 175 -2.57 11.27 18.70
N GLN A 176 -2.44 12.47 18.09
CA GLN A 176 -3.22 12.85 16.91
C GLN A 176 -2.84 12.00 15.69
N LEU A 177 -1.56 11.64 15.54
CA LEU A 177 -1.13 10.72 14.48
C LEU A 177 -1.65 9.31 14.67
N GLN A 178 -1.73 8.83 15.91
CA GLN A 178 -2.34 7.53 16.19
C GLN A 178 -3.79 7.52 15.71
N LEU A 179 -4.57 8.56 16.03
CA LEU A 179 -5.94 8.69 15.54
C LEU A 179 -6.02 8.80 14.00
N LEU A 180 -5.08 9.52 13.37
CA LEU A 180 -4.98 9.60 11.92
C LEU A 180 -4.75 8.22 11.29
N VAL A 181 -3.85 7.41 11.85
CA VAL A 181 -3.58 6.05 11.37
C VAL A 181 -4.83 5.19 11.48
N GLU A 182 -5.55 5.22 12.61
CA GLU A 182 -6.82 4.50 12.76
C GLU A 182 -7.84 4.92 11.68
N GLN A 183 -7.99 6.22 11.45
CA GLN A 183 -8.87 6.76 10.40
C GLN A 183 -8.45 6.33 8.99
N MET A 184 -7.15 6.30 8.70
CA MET A 184 -6.62 5.87 7.40
C MET A 184 -6.89 4.38 7.15
N VAL A 185 -6.71 3.55 8.18
CA VAL A 185 -6.96 2.10 8.11
C VAL A 185 -8.44 1.81 7.94
N ASP A 186 -9.31 2.40 8.77
CA ASP A 186 -10.76 2.26 8.66
C ASP A 186 -11.28 2.75 7.31
N GLY A 187 -10.79 3.91 6.86
CA GLY A 187 -11.15 4.50 5.58
C GLY A 187 -10.75 3.64 4.39
N SER A 188 -9.58 3.00 4.45
CA SER A 188 -9.10 2.10 3.40
C SER A 188 -9.96 0.83 3.31
N MET A 189 -10.26 0.19 4.44
CA MET A 189 -11.06 -1.04 4.47
C MET A 189 -12.51 -0.82 3.98
N ARG A 190 -13.10 0.34 4.29
CA ARG A 190 -14.48 0.68 3.93
C ARG A 190 -14.59 1.39 2.58
N SER A 191 -13.49 1.52 1.84
CA SER A 191 -13.46 2.24 0.58
C SER A 191 -14.33 1.56 -0.49
N ILE A 192 -15.51 2.14 -0.71
CA ILE A 192 -16.42 1.77 -1.81
C ILE A 192 -15.73 2.00 -3.16
N THR A 193 -14.91 3.05 -3.24
CA THR A 193 -14.15 3.41 -4.44
C THR A 193 -13.12 2.34 -4.80
N THR A 194 -12.47 1.73 -3.82
CA THR A 194 -11.54 0.59 -4.05
C THR A 194 -12.30 -0.61 -4.62
N LYS A 195 -13.48 -0.95 -4.09
CA LYS A 195 -14.31 -2.04 -4.61
C LYS A 195 -14.80 -1.79 -6.04
N LEU A 196 -15.21 -0.56 -6.33
CA LEU A 196 -15.61 -0.15 -7.68
C LEU A 196 -14.44 -0.23 -8.67
N TYR A 197 -13.25 0.19 -8.22
CA TYR A 197 -12.05 0.14 -9.05
C TYR A 197 -11.59 -1.29 -9.33
N ASP A 198 -11.61 -2.15 -8.32
CA ASP A 198 -11.35 -3.58 -8.50
C ASP A 198 -12.36 -4.21 -9.47
N GLY A 199 -13.64 -3.85 -9.37
CA GLY A 199 -14.66 -4.26 -10.34
C GLY A 199 -14.38 -3.77 -11.76
N PHE A 200 -13.94 -2.52 -11.93
CA PHE A 200 -13.54 -1.98 -13.23
C PHE A 200 -12.33 -2.74 -13.81
N GLN A 201 -11.32 -3.02 -12.99
CA GLN A 201 -10.13 -3.77 -13.39
C GLN A 201 -10.46 -5.23 -13.74
N TYR A 202 -11.38 -5.85 -13.01
CA TYR A 202 -11.90 -7.17 -13.34
C TYR A 202 -12.62 -7.16 -14.70
N LEU A 203 -13.53 -6.21 -14.94
CA LEU A 203 -14.30 -6.14 -16.18
C LEU A 203 -13.46 -5.80 -17.41
N THR A 204 -12.46 -4.94 -17.27
CA THR A 204 -11.65 -4.45 -18.40
C THR A 204 -10.43 -5.32 -18.67
N ASN A 205 -9.77 -5.81 -17.61
CA ASN A 205 -8.47 -6.47 -17.69
C ASN A 205 -8.48 -7.90 -17.12
N GLY A 206 -9.61 -8.38 -16.57
CA GLY A 206 -9.71 -9.70 -15.96
C GLY A 206 -8.97 -9.85 -14.63
N ILE A 207 -8.61 -8.73 -13.98
CA ILE A 207 -7.84 -8.72 -12.73
C ILE A 207 -8.78 -9.01 -11.54
N MET A 208 -8.63 -10.21 -10.97
CA MET A 208 -9.24 -10.66 -9.70
C MET A 208 -8.53 -10.11 -8.47
#